data_AF-J9VUQ2-F1
#
_entry.id   AF-J9VUQ2-F1
#
_cell.length_a   1.000
_cell.length_b   1.000
_cell.length_c   1.000
_cell.angle_alpha   90.00
_cell.angle_beta   90.00
_cell.angle_gamma   90.00
#
_symmetry.space_group_name_H-M   'P 1'
#
loop_
_entity.id
_entity.type
_entity.pdbx_description
1 polymer ?
#
loop_
_entity_poly.entity_id
_entity_poly.type
_entity_poly.pdbx_seq_one_letter_code
_entity_poly.pdbx_strand_id
1 'polypeptide(L)'
;MTSSLLPLELRLRSLEAQLFGVPPSLLSDPDSPSSTSLSALSTPPVTRRILNIAQGLHQLGESSDGVKRLLEGYEQYLPLLAIPTAGGLSANASSSDSNPTSSSTEPPNPTPTLASAPTPIHESSLLPDSVKLAMILEAASDIRGAERDLREIEILKSRQVEGSGELEQLLPLRPNLIQAMQEVSEESRQVEHARKNVGQLLLRYNDFMSTVSELFIDLHHQMEDLEEGVLRVERKRRKELASRY
;
A
#
# COMPACT_ATOMS: atom_id res chain seq x y z
N MET A 1 50.77 13.20 47.59
CA MET A 1 49.69 12.20 47.58
C MET A 1 48.45 12.72 46.83
N THR A 2 48.61 13.22 45.61
CA THR A 2 47.53 13.88 44.84
C THR A 2 47.26 13.23 43.47
N SER A 3 48.03 12.21 43.10
CA SER A 3 47.94 11.54 41.78
C SER A 3 46.76 10.57 41.64
N SER A 4 46.14 10.12 42.74
CA SER A 4 44.96 9.24 42.71
C SER A 4 43.63 9.99 42.58
N LEU A 5 43.62 11.31 42.81
CA LEU A 5 42.42 12.14 42.66
C LEU A 5 42.22 12.62 41.22
N LEU A 6 43.31 12.81 40.49
CA LEU A 6 43.30 13.27 39.09
C LEU A 6 42.49 12.35 38.15
N PRO A 7 42.62 11.00 38.21
CA PRO A 7 41.81 10.09 37.41
C PRO A 7 40.31 10.14 37.76
N LEU A 8 39.97 10.36 39.02
CA LEU A 8 38.57 10.47 39.46
C LEU A 8 37.96 11.80 39.00
N GLU A 9 38.69 12.90 39.09
CA GLU A 9 38.24 14.20 38.57
C GLU A 9 38.06 14.18 37.05
N LEU A 10 38.97 13.55 36.30
CA LEU A 10 38.82 13.37 34.85
C LEU A 10 37.60 12.52 34.50
N ARG A 11 37.36 11.44 35.25
CA ARG A 11 36.18 10.59 35.03
C ARG A 11 34.90 11.33 35.39
N LEU A 12 34.87 12.06 36.50
CA LEU A 12 33.71 12.89 36.89
C LEU A 12 33.46 13.98 35.85
N ARG A 13 34.51 14.67 35.38
CA ARG A 13 34.41 15.67 34.33
C ARG A 13 33.95 15.08 32.99
N SER A 14 34.36 13.86 32.66
CA SER A 14 33.88 13.15 31.47
C SER A 14 32.40 12.77 31.58
N LEU A 15 31.94 12.37 32.77
CA LEU A 15 30.54 12.07 33.02
C LEU A 15 29.68 13.33 33.01
N GLU A 16 30.18 14.43 33.57
CA GLU A 16 29.53 15.76 33.54
C GLU A 16 29.41 16.25 32.09
N ALA A 17 30.49 16.12 31.31
CA ALA A 17 30.51 16.44 29.88
C ALA A 17 29.53 15.57 29.08
N GLN A 18 29.37 14.30 29.43
CA GLN A 18 28.43 13.40 28.76
C GLN A 18 26.97 13.68 29.16
N LEU A 19 26.73 14.05 30.42
CA LEU A 19 25.40 14.30 30.96
C LEU A 19 24.83 15.67 30.57
N PHE A 20 25.62 16.72 30.76
CA PHE A 20 25.23 18.12 30.53
C PHE A 20 25.73 18.69 29.20
N GLY A 21 26.67 18.01 28.54
CA GLY A 21 27.34 18.52 27.34
C GLY A 21 28.49 19.44 27.71
N VAL A 22 29.48 19.56 26.81
CA VAL A 22 30.57 20.53 26.95
C VAL A 22 30.11 21.85 26.32
N PRO A 23 30.22 23.00 27.02
CA PRO A 23 29.88 24.29 26.43
C PRO A 23 30.81 24.60 25.25
N PRO A 24 30.31 25.15 24.13
CA PRO A 24 31.10 25.38 22.91
C PRO A 24 32.26 26.38 23.11
N SER A 25 32.27 27.11 24.24
CA SER A 25 33.34 28.04 24.63
C SER A 25 34.65 27.37 25.03
N LEU A 26 34.68 26.05 25.30
CA LEU A 26 35.92 25.30 25.58
C LEU A 26 36.48 24.55 24.37
N LEU A 27 35.75 24.54 23.25
CA LEU A 27 36.15 23.91 21.98
C LEU A 27 36.60 24.94 20.93
N SER A 28 36.48 26.23 21.25
CA SER A 28 36.77 27.33 20.34
C SER A 28 38.15 27.91 20.65
N ASP A 29 39.21 27.31 20.10
CA ASP A 29 40.50 27.99 19.94
C ASP A 29 40.35 29.07 18.84
N PRO A 30 40.65 30.35 19.10
CA PRO A 30 40.42 31.43 18.14
C PRO A 30 41.43 31.49 16.97
N ASP A 31 42.52 30.71 17.00
CA ASP A 31 43.62 30.78 16.02
C ASP A 31 43.76 29.51 15.17
N SER A 32 42.69 29.05 14.50
CA SER A 32 42.83 28.08 13.42
C SER A 32 41.77 28.22 12.33
N PRO A 33 42.14 28.61 11.09
CA PRO A 33 41.23 28.70 9.98
C PRO A 33 40.93 27.31 9.40
N SER A 34 39.64 27.01 9.24
CA SER A 34 39.09 25.93 8.40
C SER A 34 39.57 24.49 8.68
N SER A 35 38.82 23.76 9.49
CA SER A 35 38.67 22.31 9.32
C SER A 35 37.20 21.90 9.39
N THR A 36 36.61 21.79 8.20
CA THR A 36 35.28 21.26 7.93
C THR A 36 35.29 19.74 8.10
N SER A 37 35.57 19.18 9.30
CA SER A 37 35.56 17.72 9.48
C SER A 37 35.73 17.21 10.92
N LEU A 38 35.29 17.93 11.96
CA LEU A 38 35.26 17.41 13.34
C LEU A 38 33.94 17.65 14.10
N SER A 39 32.87 18.05 13.40
CA SER A 39 31.53 18.17 13.98
C SER A 39 30.79 16.82 14.12
N ALA A 40 31.41 15.71 13.75
CA ALA A 40 30.79 14.38 13.73
C ALA A 40 30.77 13.65 15.09
N LEU A 41 31.37 14.21 16.14
CA LEU A 41 31.44 13.56 17.46
C LEU A 41 30.93 14.42 18.63
N SER A 42 30.12 15.45 18.38
CA SER A 42 29.33 16.05 19.45
C SER A 42 28.04 15.25 19.61
N THR A 43 28.12 14.12 20.32
CA THR A 43 26.91 13.42 20.76
C THR A 43 26.07 14.40 21.59
N PRO A 44 24.80 14.69 21.24
CA PRO A 44 23.97 15.57 22.07
C PRO A 44 23.97 15.06 23.52
N PRO A 45 23.90 15.97 24.51
CA PRO A 45 24.00 15.59 25.91
C PRO A 45 23.00 14.49 26.21
N VAL A 46 23.41 13.53 27.05
CA VAL A 46 22.60 12.35 27.35
C VAL A 46 21.21 12.74 27.83
N THR A 47 21.08 13.83 28.58
CA THR A 47 19.78 14.42 28.97
C THR A 47 18.89 14.74 27.77
N ARG A 48 19.40 15.42 26.74
CA ARG A 48 18.62 15.75 25.54
C ARG A 48 18.29 14.50 24.72
N ARG A 49 19.19 13.52 24.68
CA ARG A 49 18.91 12.22 24.03
C ARG A 49 17.80 11.47 24.75
N ILE A 50 17.87 11.40 26.07
CA ILE A 50 16.84 10.77 26.90
C ILE A 50 15.50 11.46 26.69
N LEU A 51 15.45 12.79 26.64
CA LEU A 51 14.20 13.52 26.38
C LEU A 51 13.63 13.23 24.99
N ASN A 52 14.46 13.25 23.94
CA ASN A 52 14.01 12.92 22.58
C ASN A 52 13.52 11.48 22.47
N ILE A 53 14.22 10.53 23.11
CA ILE A 53 13.82 9.11 23.15
C ILE A 53 12.55 8.93 23.96
N ALA A 54 12.43 9.59 25.11
CA ALA A 54 11.23 9.52 25.95
C ALA A 54 10.00 10.09 25.23
N GLN A 55 10.16 11.22 24.52
CA GLN A 55 9.08 11.79 23.72
C GLN A 55 8.70 10.89 22.54
N GLY A 56 9.69 10.35 21.82
CA GLY A 56 9.45 9.40 20.74
C GLY A 56 8.79 8.11 21.21
N LEU A 57 9.21 7.59 22.37
CA LEU A 57 8.66 6.38 22.96
C LEU A 57 7.25 6.60 23.52
N HIS A 58 6.95 7.78 24.07
CA HIS A 58 5.60 8.16 24.48
C HIS A 58 4.66 8.22 23.26
N GLN A 59 5.12 8.84 22.16
CA GLN A 59 4.34 8.93 20.93
C GLN A 59 4.12 7.57 20.26
N LEU A 60 5.13 6.70 20.29
CA LEU A 60 5.01 5.33 19.79
C LEU A 60 4.15 4.47 20.71
N GLY A 61 4.21 4.69 22.03
CA GLY A 61 3.35 4.06 23.02
C GLY A 61 1.88 4.41 22.80
N GLU A 62 1.55 5.67 22.47
CA GLU A 62 0.18 6.05 22.11
C GLU A 62 -0.35 5.25 20.90
N SER A 63 0.51 5.00 19.90
CA SER A 63 0.16 4.22 18.71
C SER A 63 0.19 2.70 18.90
N SER A 64 0.84 2.18 19.95
CA SER A 64 1.04 0.74 20.14
C SER A 64 0.95 0.31 21.61
N ASP A 65 -0.06 -0.51 21.92
CA ASP A 65 -0.29 -1.01 23.28
C ASP A 65 0.80 -2.00 23.74
N GLY A 66 1.49 -2.65 22.80
CA GLY A 66 2.66 -3.50 23.12
C GLY A 66 3.82 -2.73 23.75
N VAL A 67 4.08 -1.50 23.28
CA VAL A 67 5.14 -0.64 23.85
C VAL A 67 4.76 -0.11 25.22
N LYS A 68 3.47 0.21 25.45
CA LYS A 68 2.96 0.57 26.79
C LYS A 68 3.16 -0.57 27.78
N ARG A 69 2.80 -1.79 27.39
CA ARG A 69 2.96 -2.98 28.24
C ARG A 69 4.43 -3.32 28.52
N LEU A 70 5.31 -3.09 27.56
CA LEU A 70 6.76 -3.24 27.74
C LEU A 70 7.33 -2.20 28.70
N LEU A 71 6.86 -0.95 28.64
CA LEU A 71 7.25 0.10 29.57
C LEU A 71 6.76 -0.19 31.00
N GLU A 72 5.53 -0.64 31.15
CA GLU A 72 4.97 -1.05 32.45
C GLU A 72 5.71 -2.26 33.04
N GLY A 73 6.17 -3.18 32.19
CA GLY A 73 6.94 -4.36 32.56
C GLY A 73 8.47 -4.20 32.47
N TYR A 74 9.01 -2.98 32.33
CA TYR A 74 10.43 -2.77 31.96
C TYR A 74 11.40 -3.53 32.89
N GLU A 75 11.18 -3.48 34.20
CA GLU A 75 11.98 -4.19 35.20
C GLU A 75 11.96 -5.72 35.02
N GLN A 76 10.83 -6.28 34.58
CA GLN A 76 10.68 -7.71 34.33
C GLN A 76 11.43 -8.15 33.06
N TYR A 77 11.50 -7.26 32.07
CA TYR A 77 12.19 -7.50 30.80
C TYR A 77 13.68 -7.07 30.83
N LEU A 78 14.16 -6.43 31.90
CA LEU A 78 15.53 -5.97 32.06
C LEU A 78 16.58 -7.08 31.76
N PRO A 79 16.42 -8.33 32.25
CA PRO A 79 17.36 -9.41 31.93
C PRO A 79 17.42 -9.78 30.44
N LEU A 80 16.33 -9.56 29.69
CA LEU A 80 16.26 -9.82 28.23
C LEU A 80 16.83 -8.66 27.41
N LEU A 81 16.76 -7.43 27.95
CA LEU A 81 17.33 -6.24 27.32
C LEU A 81 18.85 -6.12 27.56
N ALA A 82 19.36 -6.81 28.59
CA ALA A 82 20.79 -7.01 28.80
C ALA A 82 21.36 -8.03 27.79
N ILE A 83 21.20 -7.76 26.50
CA ILE A 83 21.96 -8.44 25.46
C ILE A 83 23.43 -8.17 25.80
N PRO A 84 24.32 -9.18 25.88
CA PRO A 84 25.75 -8.96 25.97
C PRO A 84 26.12 -8.06 24.78
N THR A 85 26.37 -6.79 25.09
CA THR A 85 26.72 -5.79 24.08
C THR A 85 27.84 -6.38 23.23
N ALA A 86 27.57 -6.48 21.92
CA ALA A 86 28.46 -6.99 20.89
C ALA A 86 29.66 -6.03 20.68
N GLY A 87 30.33 -5.63 21.75
CA GLY A 87 31.59 -4.88 21.75
C GLY A 87 32.82 -5.75 21.59
N GLY A 88 32.68 -6.99 21.11
CA GLY A 88 33.75 -7.99 21.04
C GLY A 88 33.80 -8.84 19.78
N LEU A 89 33.16 -8.44 18.67
CA LEU A 89 33.39 -9.12 17.38
C LEU A 89 34.59 -8.47 16.66
N SER A 90 35.78 -8.86 17.08
CA SER A 90 36.99 -8.77 16.25
C SER A 90 37.27 -10.15 15.66
N ALA A 91 37.16 -10.22 14.33
CA ALA A 91 37.81 -11.16 13.41
C ALA A 91 37.99 -12.62 13.88
N ASN A 92 37.04 -13.49 13.49
CA ASN A 92 37.39 -14.74 12.79
C ASN A 92 36.12 -15.43 12.27
N ALA A 93 35.69 -15.02 11.08
CA ALA A 93 34.79 -15.81 10.25
C ALA A 93 35.63 -16.43 9.12
N SER A 94 36.09 -17.66 9.30
CA SER A 94 36.49 -18.55 8.20
C SER A 94 36.62 -19.98 8.70
N SER A 95 35.58 -20.80 8.45
CA SER A 95 35.69 -22.11 7.81
C SER A 95 34.35 -22.85 7.93
N SER A 96 33.67 -22.87 6.80
CA SER A 96 32.83 -23.97 6.34
C SER A 96 33.58 -25.30 6.43
N ASP A 97 32.96 -26.39 6.91
CA ASP A 97 32.66 -27.56 6.04
C ASP A 97 31.82 -28.69 6.71
N SER A 98 30.91 -29.24 5.89
CA SER A 98 30.37 -30.61 5.76
C SER A 98 30.07 -31.58 6.95
N ASN A 99 28.77 -31.78 7.24
CA ASN A 99 27.89 -33.00 7.11
C ASN A 99 28.37 -34.45 7.55
N PRO A 100 27.50 -35.50 7.60
CA PRO A 100 26.88 -36.12 8.80
C PRO A 100 27.18 -37.65 9.00
N THR A 101 26.57 -38.30 10.02
CA THR A 101 26.08 -39.73 10.06
C THR A 101 26.56 -40.63 11.24
N SER A 102 25.59 -41.04 12.07
CA SER A 102 25.27 -42.32 12.76
C SER A 102 26.33 -43.32 13.31
N SER A 103 26.03 -43.78 14.55
CA SER A 103 25.92 -45.19 15.03
C SER A 103 26.78 -45.67 16.24
N SER A 104 26.05 -46.05 17.30
CA SER A 104 26.18 -47.18 18.26
C SER A 104 27.54 -47.70 18.76
N THR A 105 27.70 -47.82 20.10
CA THR A 105 27.84 -49.10 20.88
C THR A 105 28.39 -48.83 22.31
N GLU A 106 27.88 -49.60 23.28
CA GLU A 106 27.99 -49.50 24.77
C GLU A 106 29.21 -50.32 25.36
N PRO A 107 29.37 -50.56 26.69
CA PRO A 107 30.48 -50.18 27.62
C PRO A 107 31.40 -51.39 28.03
N PRO A 108 32.17 -51.54 29.17
CA PRO A 108 32.25 -50.81 30.47
C PRO A 108 33.64 -50.63 31.18
N ASN A 109 33.60 -50.04 32.39
CA ASN A 109 34.53 -50.10 33.56
C ASN A 109 35.43 -48.85 33.89
N PRO A 110 35.93 -48.66 35.15
CA PRO A 110 35.38 -47.68 36.10
C PRO A 110 36.39 -46.66 36.72
N THR A 111 35.90 -45.43 37.03
CA THR A 111 36.41 -44.43 38.03
C THR A 111 37.84 -43.85 37.88
N PRO A 112 38.19 -42.69 38.48
CA PRO A 112 37.43 -41.44 38.72
C PRO A 112 38.31 -40.18 38.48
N THR A 113 37.98 -39.24 37.58
CA THR A 113 38.63 -37.91 37.63
C THR A 113 37.87 -36.85 36.81
N LEU A 114 37.64 -35.71 37.48
CA LEU A 114 37.30 -34.37 37.00
C LEU A 114 37.20 -34.17 35.47
N ALA A 115 35.98 -34.12 34.94
CA ALA A 115 35.60 -33.28 33.80
C ALA A 115 34.07 -33.38 33.62
N SER A 116 33.30 -32.42 34.13
CA SER A 116 31.90 -32.31 33.73
C SER A 116 31.86 -31.84 32.28
N ALA A 117 31.55 -32.78 31.37
CA ALA A 117 31.23 -32.48 29.99
C ALA A 117 30.15 -31.38 29.92
N PRO A 118 30.24 -30.42 28.99
CA PRO A 118 29.17 -29.46 28.75
C PRO A 118 27.99 -30.24 28.17
N THR A 119 26.95 -30.45 28.98
CA THR A 119 25.66 -30.91 28.47
C THR A 119 25.20 -29.95 27.38
N PRO A 120 24.74 -30.41 26.21
CA PRO A 120 24.15 -29.52 25.22
C PRO A 120 22.99 -28.81 25.89
N ILE A 121 23.10 -27.49 26.05
CA ILE A 121 22.04 -26.68 26.62
C ILE A 121 20.90 -26.70 25.61
N HIS A 122 19.92 -27.57 25.81
CA HIS A 122 18.70 -27.53 25.01
C HIS A 122 17.99 -26.20 25.30
N GLU A 123 17.45 -25.55 24.27
CA GLU A 123 16.69 -24.30 24.40
C GLU A 123 15.54 -24.42 25.44
N SER A 124 15.02 -25.64 25.59
CA SER A 124 14.06 -26.03 26.62
C SER A 124 14.59 -26.00 28.06
N SER A 125 15.88 -25.78 28.30
CA SER A 125 16.48 -25.64 29.64
C SER A 125 16.94 -24.21 29.96
N LEU A 126 16.81 -23.27 29.01
CA LEU A 126 17.25 -21.87 29.19
C LEU A 126 16.29 -21.04 30.04
N LEU A 127 15.01 -21.42 30.08
CA LEU A 127 13.97 -20.71 30.83
C LEU A 127 13.32 -21.65 31.85
N PRO A 128 13.06 -21.18 33.09
CA PRO A 128 12.24 -21.91 34.05
C PRO A 128 10.85 -22.20 33.46
N ASP A 129 10.29 -23.38 33.75
CA ASP A 129 9.00 -23.82 33.20
C ASP A 129 7.84 -22.89 33.60
N SER A 130 7.93 -22.22 34.74
CA SER A 130 6.97 -21.20 35.16
C SER A 130 6.92 -20.00 34.20
N VAL A 131 8.08 -19.59 33.66
CA VAL A 131 8.18 -18.47 32.71
C VAL A 131 7.64 -18.88 31.35
N LYS A 132 7.90 -20.12 30.92
CA LYS A 132 7.33 -20.65 29.67
C LYS A 132 5.82 -20.72 29.72
N LEU A 133 5.26 -21.18 30.84
CA LEU A 133 3.81 -21.24 31.02
C LEU A 133 3.18 -19.84 31.03
N ALA A 134 3.81 -18.87 31.71
CA ALA A 134 3.36 -17.48 31.67
C ALA A 134 3.39 -16.93 30.23
N MET A 135 4.47 -17.17 29.49
CA MET A 135 4.62 -16.76 28.09
C MET A 135 3.60 -17.42 27.17
N ILE A 136 3.30 -18.71 27.35
CA ILE A 136 2.28 -19.42 26.56
C ILE A 136 0.88 -18.90 26.89
N LEU A 137 0.59 -18.62 28.16
CA LEU A 137 -0.71 -18.05 28.56
C LEU A 137 -0.89 -16.61 28.05
N GLU A 138 0.19 -15.84 28.01
CA GLU A 138 0.22 -14.50 27.43
C GLU A 138 0.05 -14.53 25.91
N ALA A 139 0.74 -15.43 25.22
CA ALA A 139 0.64 -15.61 23.77
C ALA A 139 -0.59 -16.42 23.33
N ALA A 140 -1.41 -16.91 24.25
CA ALA A 140 -2.52 -17.80 23.94
C ALA A 140 -3.59 -17.15 23.05
N SER A 141 -3.80 -15.83 23.18
CA SER A 141 -4.70 -15.09 22.28
C SER A 141 -4.15 -15.03 20.86
N ASP A 142 -2.85 -14.80 20.75
CA ASP A 142 -2.17 -14.56 19.47
C ASP A 142 -2.04 -15.86 18.69
N ILE A 143 -1.78 -16.97 19.39
CA ILE A 143 -1.78 -18.32 18.80
C ILE A 143 -3.18 -18.66 18.25
N ARG A 144 -4.25 -18.32 18.97
CA ARG A 144 -5.63 -18.55 18.49
C ARG A 144 -5.98 -17.63 17.32
N GLY A 145 -5.48 -16.39 17.32
CA GLY A 145 -5.59 -15.47 16.18
C GLY A 145 -4.92 -16.05 14.94
N ALA A 146 -3.66 -16.45 15.07
CA ALA A 146 -2.91 -17.08 13.99
C ALA A 146 -3.55 -18.38 13.48
N GLU A 147 -4.10 -19.21 14.37
CA GLU A 147 -4.83 -20.41 13.97
C GLU A 147 -6.07 -20.07 13.15
N ARG A 148 -6.83 -19.04 13.54
CA ARG A 148 -8.00 -18.56 12.79
C ARG A 148 -7.58 -18.06 11.41
N ASP A 149 -6.51 -17.28 11.33
CA ASP A 149 -5.99 -16.72 10.07
C ASP A 149 -5.48 -17.83 9.15
N LEU A 150 -4.78 -18.84 9.68
CA LEU A 150 -4.34 -20.00 8.91
C LEU A 150 -5.51 -20.81 8.35
N ARG A 151 -6.58 -20.99 9.13
CA ARG A 151 -7.82 -21.62 8.64
C ARG A 151 -8.50 -20.77 7.57
N GLU A 152 -8.49 -19.45 7.71
CA GLU A 152 -9.02 -18.54 6.69
C GLU A 152 -8.22 -18.65 5.39
N ILE A 153 -6.89 -18.65 5.48
CA ILE A 153 -5.99 -18.87 4.33
C ILE A 153 -6.26 -20.24 3.69
N GLU A 154 -6.44 -21.30 4.48
CA GLU A 154 -6.78 -22.62 3.96
C GLU A 154 -8.13 -22.64 3.25
N ILE A 155 -9.13 -21.93 3.78
CA ILE A 155 -10.43 -21.76 3.11
C ILE A 155 -10.26 -21.00 1.79
N LEU A 156 -9.50 -19.90 1.78
CA LEU A 156 -9.23 -19.10 0.58
C LEU A 156 -8.47 -19.91 -0.47
N LYS A 157 -7.52 -20.74 -0.02
CA LYS A 157 -6.79 -21.71 -0.85
C LYS A 157 -7.70 -22.77 -1.44
N SER A 158 -8.59 -23.36 -0.64
CA SER A 158 -9.57 -24.36 -1.09
C SER A 158 -10.58 -23.78 -2.09
N ARG A 159 -10.91 -22.49 -1.95
CA ARG A 159 -11.76 -21.75 -2.90
C ARG A 159 -10.98 -21.27 -4.13
N GLN A 160 -9.70 -21.61 -4.23
CA GLN A 160 -8.82 -21.21 -5.32
C GLN A 160 -8.81 -19.68 -5.53
N VAL A 161 -9.01 -18.92 -4.45
CA VAL A 161 -8.93 -17.46 -4.41
C VAL A 161 -7.47 -17.00 -4.30
N GLU A 162 -6.50 -17.90 -4.46
CA GLU A 162 -5.09 -17.60 -4.76
C GLU A 162 -4.91 -16.97 -6.17
N GLY A 163 -5.90 -16.18 -6.60
CA GLY A 163 -6.05 -15.57 -7.91
C GLY A 163 -5.47 -14.18 -8.04
N SER A 164 -4.42 -13.84 -7.28
CA SER A 164 -3.49 -12.79 -7.71
C SER A 164 -2.39 -13.35 -8.64
N GLY A 165 -2.35 -14.67 -8.89
CA GLY A 165 -1.43 -15.30 -9.84
C GLY A 165 -1.82 -15.11 -11.30
N GLU A 166 -3.10 -14.90 -11.60
CA GLU A 166 -3.57 -14.61 -12.97
C GLU A 166 -3.48 -13.13 -13.33
N LEU A 167 -3.17 -12.25 -12.38
CA LEU A 167 -2.97 -10.82 -12.65
C LEU A 167 -1.84 -10.58 -13.67
N GLU A 168 -0.79 -11.41 -13.61
CA GLU A 168 0.31 -11.38 -14.58
C GLU A 168 -0.18 -11.73 -16.00
N GLN A 169 -1.19 -12.60 -16.12
CA GLN A 169 -1.83 -12.95 -17.39
C GLN A 169 -2.78 -11.85 -17.90
N LEU A 170 -3.28 -10.97 -17.02
CA LEU A 170 -4.13 -9.84 -17.39
C LEU A 170 -3.33 -8.59 -17.82
N LEU A 171 -2.09 -8.44 -17.38
CA LEU A 171 -1.19 -7.37 -17.83
C LEU A 171 -1.02 -7.29 -19.36
N PRO A 172 -0.77 -8.40 -20.10
CA PRO A 172 -0.65 -8.35 -21.55
C PRO A 172 -2.00 -8.09 -22.26
N LEU A 173 -3.14 -8.29 -21.59
CA LEU A 173 -4.47 -8.07 -22.17
C LEU A 173 -4.92 -6.62 -22.11
N ARG A 174 -4.31 -5.81 -21.23
CA ARG A 174 -4.58 -4.38 -21.09
C ARG A 174 -4.46 -3.57 -22.38
N PRO A 175 -3.40 -3.69 -23.20
CA PRO A 175 -3.33 -2.95 -24.47
C PRO A 175 -4.45 -3.33 -25.44
N ASN A 176 -4.82 -4.63 -25.51
CA ASN A 176 -5.93 -5.08 -26.35
C ASN A 176 -7.27 -4.49 -25.87
N LEU A 177 -7.48 -4.38 -24.55
CA LEU A 177 -8.66 -3.73 -24.01
C LEU A 177 -8.70 -2.24 -24.36
N ILE A 178 -7.57 -1.54 -24.25
CA ILE A 178 -7.49 -0.11 -24.62
C ILE A 178 -7.77 0.07 -26.12
N GLN A 179 -7.22 -0.80 -26.97
CA GLN A 179 -7.48 -0.79 -28.41
C GLN A 179 -8.96 -1.07 -28.72
N ALA A 180 -9.55 -2.09 -28.12
CA ALA A 180 -10.97 -2.40 -28.29
C ALA A 180 -11.86 -1.24 -27.80
N MET A 181 -11.51 -0.60 -26.68
CA MET A 181 -12.23 0.58 -26.21
C MET A 181 -12.14 1.75 -27.18
N GLN A 182 -10.99 1.96 -27.83
CA GLN A 182 -10.81 2.99 -28.84
C GLN A 182 -11.65 2.68 -30.09
N GLU A 183 -11.59 1.44 -30.59
CA GLU A 183 -12.38 1.00 -31.75
C GLU A 183 -13.89 1.18 -31.53
N VAL A 184 -14.39 0.76 -30.36
CA VAL A 184 -15.80 0.96 -29.99
C VAL A 184 -16.16 2.44 -29.90
N SER A 185 -15.25 3.29 -29.42
CA SER A 185 -15.50 4.73 -29.36
C SER A 185 -15.59 5.38 -30.75
N GLU A 186 -14.76 4.92 -31.70
CA GLU A 186 -14.78 5.40 -33.07
C GLU A 186 -16.03 4.93 -33.80
N GLU A 187 -16.40 3.66 -33.64
CA GLU A 187 -17.63 3.10 -34.21
C GLU A 187 -18.86 3.82 -33.67
N SER A 188 -18.93 4.05 -32.35
CA SER A 188 -20.03 4.82 -31.74
C SER A 188 -20.16 6.21 -32.34
N ARG A 189 -19.03 6.90 -32.60
CA ARG A 189 -19.05 8.23 -33.23
C ARG A 189 -19.56 8.18 -34.67
N GLN A 190 -19.19 7.15 -35.43
CA GLN A 190 -19.68 6.96 -36.79
C GLN A 190 -21.19 6.68 -36.82
N VAL A 191 -21.66 5.83 -35.92
CA VAL A 191 -23.09 5.51 -35.76
C VAL A 191 -23.89 6.74 -35.36
N GLU A 192 -23.39 7.56 -34.44
CA GLU A 192 -24.04 8.82 -34.09
C GLU A 192 -24.12 9.79 -35.27
N HIS A 193 -23.07 9.89 -36.07
CA HIS A 193 -23.07 10.74 -37.26
C HIS A 193 -24.08 10.24 -38.29
N ALA A 194 -24.11 8.93 -38.57
CA ALA A 194 -25.10 8.32 -39.44
C ALA A 194 -26.53 8.56 -38.92
N ARG A 195 -26.78 8.41 -37.61
CA ARG A 195 -28.06 8.67 -36.97
C ARG A 195 -28.49 10.13 -37.14
N LYS A 196 -27.58 11.09 -36.97
CA LYS A 196 -27.85 12.52 -37.19
C LYS A 196 -28.22 12.80 -38.64
N ASN A 197 -27.51 12.20 -39.59
CA ASN A 197 -27.79 12.38 -41.02
C ASN A 197 -29.15 11.79 -41.42
N VAL A 198 -29.48 10.60 -40.93
CA VAL A 198 -30.81 9.98 -41.13
C VAL A 198 -31.88 10.85 -40.48
N GLY A 199 -31.66 11.35 -39.26
CA GLY A 199 -32.58 12.27 -38.60
C GLY A 199 -32.83 13.55 -39.40
N GLN A 200 -31.78 14.18 -39.93
CA GLN A 200 -31.90 15.35 -40.80
C GLN A 200 -32.61 15.04 -42.11
N LEU A 201 -32.36 13.87 -42.71
CA LEU A 201 -33.04 13.44 -43.92
C LEU A 201 -34.53 13.25 -43.68
N LEU A 202 -34.91 12.64 -42.55
CA LEU A 202 -36.32 12.47 -42.17
C LEU A 202 -37.02 13.80 -41.91
N LEU A 203 -36.34 14.76 -41.28
CA LEU A 203 -36.88 16.12 -41.10
C LEU A 203 -37.11 16.82 -42.44
N ARG A 204 -36.11 16.79 -43.34
CA ARG A 204 -36.27 17.35 -44.69
C ARG A 204 -37.37 16.66 -45.49
N TYR A 205 -37.51 15.34 -45.35
CA TYR A 205 -38.58 14.60 -45.98
C TYR A 205 -39.95 15.01 -45.42
N ASN A 206 -40.06 15.17 -44.11
CA ASN A 206 -41.29 15.65 -43.49
C ASN A 206 -41.67 17.07 -43.97
N ASP A 207 -40.69 17.98 -44.03
CA ASP A 207 -40.92 19.34 -44.54
C ASP A 207 -41.30 19.32 -46.04
N PHE A 208 -40.64 18.45 -46.83
CA PHE A 208 -40.99 18.24 -48.23
C PHE A 208 -42.42 17.66 -48.38
N MET A 209 -42.82 16.71 -47.54
CA MET A 209 -44.19 16.18 -47.55
C MET A 209 -45.21 17.23 -47.14
N SER A 210 -44.88 18.12 -46.19
CA SER A 210 -45.75 19.24 -45.82
C SER A 210 -45.96 20.19 -47.00
N THR A 211 -44.87 20.60 -47.66
CA THR A 211 -44.95 21.51 -48.82
C THR A 211 -45.63 20.88 -50.02
N VAL A 212 -45.42 19.58 -50.28
CA VAL A 212 -46.13 18.83 -51.33
C VAL A 212 -47.62 18.72 -50.99
N SER A 213 -47.98 18.49 -49.73
CA SER A 213 -49.38 18.42 -49.31
C SER A 213 -50.08 19.78 -49.48
N GLU A 214 -49.43 20.88 -49.10
CA GLU A 214 -49.93 22.23 -49.36
C GLU A 214 -50.10 22.50 -50.85
N LEU A 215 -49.11 22.15 -51.68
CA LEU A 215 -49.20 22.30 -53.13
C LEU A 215 -50.35 21.49 -53.74
N PHE A 216 -50.62 20.29 -53.22
CA PHE A 216 -51.74 19.47 -53.67
C PHE A 216 -53.08 20.10 -53.31
N ILE A 217 -53.20 20.74 -52.15
CA ILE A 217 -54.40 21.48 -51.75
C ILE A 217 -54.60 22.69 -52.67
N ASP A 218 -53.55 23.45 -52.95
CA ASP A 218 -53.60 24.60 -53.86
C ASP A 218 -54.00 24.18 -55.28
N LEU A 219 -53.39 23.10 -55.79
CA LEU A 219 -53.72 22.54 -57.09
C LEU A 219 -55.18 22.07 -57.15
N HIS A 220 -55.69 21.48 -56.07
CA HIS A 220 -57.07 21.05 -55.98
C HIS A 220 -58.03 22.23 -56.07
N HIS A 221 -57.77 23.31 -55.33
CA HIS A 221 -58.57 24.54 -55.42
C HIS A 221 -58.53 25.18 -56.81
N GLN A 222 -57.35 25.24 -57.45
CA GLN A 222 -57.24 25.74 -58.82
C GLN A 222 -58.01 24.85 -59.82
N MET A 223 -58.00 23.54 -59.63
CA MET A 223 -58.78 22.62 -60.44
C MET A 223 -60.29 22.85 -60.26
N GLU A 224 -60.74 23.03 -59.01
CA GLU A 224 -62.15 23.31 -58.69
C GLU A 224 -62.62 24.62 -59.34
N ASP A 225 -61.80 25.68 -59.29
CA ASP A 225 -62.08 26.97 -59.95
C ASP A 225 -62.18 26.83 -61.47
N LEU A 226 -61.29 26.04 -62.09
CA LEU A 226 -61.32 25.78 -63.52
C LEU A 226 -62.55 24.94 -63.91
N GLU A 227 -62.89 23.93 -63.12
CA GLU A 227 -64.11 23.13 -63.30
C GLU A 227 -65.36 24.00 -63.21
N GLU A 228 -65.45 24.87 -62.21
CA GLU A 228 -66.58 25.80 -62.07
C GLU A 228 -66.63 26.77 -63.26
N GLY A 229 -65.47 27.27 -63.72
CA GLY A 229 -65.33 28.10 -64.91
C GLY A 229 -65.88 27.41 -66.16
N VAL A 230 -65.48 26.15 -66.40
CA VAL A 230 -65.98 25.33 -67.52
C VAL A 230 -67.49 25.12 -67.39
N LEU A 231 -67.99 24.76 -66.20
CA LEU A 231 -69.44 24.59 -65.96
C LEU A 231 -70.23 25.86 -66.25
N ARG A 232 -69.71 27.04 -65.87
CA ARG A 232 -70.34 28.34 -66.17
C ARG A 232 -70.39 28.59 -67.69
N VAL A 233 -69.30 28.32 -68.41
CA VAL A 233 -69.24 28.47 -69.89
C VAL A 233 -70.20 27.50 -70.56
N GLU A 234 -70.23 26.23 -70.14
CA GLU A 234 -71.17 25.24 -70.67
C GLU A 234 -72.63 25.63 -70.43
N ARG A 235 -72.96 26.11 -69.22
CA ARG A 235 -74.31 26.57 -68.89
C ARG A 235 -74.72 27.76 -69.77
N LYS A 236 -73.83 28.73 -70.00
CA LYS A 236 -74.07 29.85 -70.93
C LYS A 236 -74.31 29.35 -72.35
N ARG A 237 -73.44 28.46 -72.84
CA ARG A 237 -73.56 27.86 -74.18
C ARG A 237 -74.87 27.08 -74.36
N ARG A 238 -75.29 26.30 -73.35
CA ARG A 238 -76.59 25.58 -73.38
C ARG A 238 -77.77 26.56 -73.45
N LYS A 239 -77.73 27.67 -72.70
CA LYS A 239 -78.78 28.70 -72.75
C LYS A 239 -78.84 29.41 -74.11
N GLU A 240 -77.69 29.75 -74.68
CA GLU A 240 -77.64 30.35 -76.02
C GLU A 240 -78.22 29.42 -77.09
N LEU A 241 -77.85 28.14 -77.06
CA LEU A 241 -78.41 27.15 -77.98
C LEU A 241 -79.92 26.99 -77.79
N ALA A 242 -80.41 26.93 -76.55
CA ALA A 242 -81.84 26.86 -76.24
C ALA A 242 -82.61 28.13 -76.66
N SER A 243 -81.95 29.28 -76.78
CA SER A 243 -82.58 30.53 -77.26
C SER A 243 -82.62 30.65 -78.79
N ARG A 244 -81.84 29.82 -79.52
CA ARG A 244 -81.76 29.84 -80.98
C ARG A 244 -82.76 28.90 -81.67
N TYR A 245 -83.32 27.96 -80.94
CA TYR A 245 -84.35 27.02 -81.39
C TYR A 245 -85.68 27.36 -80.72
#